data_AF-A0A957KHA5-F1
#
_entry.id   AF-A0A957KHA5-F1
#
_cell.length_a   1.000
_cell.length_b   1.000
_cell.length_c   1.000
_cell.angle_alpha   90.00
_cell.angle_beta   90.00
_cell.angle_gamma   90.00
#
_symmetry.space_group_name_H-M   'P 1'
#
loop_
_entity.id
_entity.type
_entity.pdbx_description
1 polymer ?
#
loop_
_entity_poly.entity_id
_entity_poly.type
_entity_poly.pdbx_seq_one_letter_code
_entity_poly.pdbx_strand_id
1 'polypeptide(L)'
;MRAGKYARIERERRYHLMTLPVDLPAGAPYHLISDRYLTGTRLRLRQVTDVHGNIVARKLTQKELVANLEADETVITNIYLNDAEFRQLVRLPGALLEKRRYEYVWEGRHYAVDQFLGPLTGLLLAEIEDRFDGQSWPPAQPSFVWQDVTRDPLFRGGHLVHLTGTEFRRWQESWLASA
;
A
#
# COMPACT_ATOMS: atom_id res chain seq x y z
N MET A 1 8.26 -21.42 8.36
CA MET A 1 6.81 -21.54 8.63
C MET A 1 6.11 -21.72 7.29
N ARG A 2 5.14 -22.64 7.19
CA ARG A 2 4.33 -22.84 5.97
C ARG A 2 3.16 -21.85 6.00
N ALA A 3 2.73 -21.34 4.86
CA ALA A 3 1.55 -20.47 4.77
C ALA A 3 0.34 -21.15 5.43
N GLY A 4 -0.43 -20.42 6.24
CA GLY A 4 -1.62 -20.94 6.90
C GLY A 4 -2.70 -21.37 5.90
N LYS A 5 -3.65 -22.21 6.34
CA LYS A 5 -4.69 -22.81 5.47
C LYS A 5 -5.43 -21.80 4.56
N TYR A 6 -5.64 -20.58 5.04
CA TYR A 6 -6.38 -19.53 4.34
C TYR A 6 -5.48 -18.41 3.78
N ALA A 7 -4.18 -18.56 3.93
CA ALA A 7 -3.23 -17.59 3.44
C ALA A 7 -2.96 -17.80 1.94
N ARG A 8 -2.69 -16.70 1.24
CA ARG A 8 -2.30 -16.70 -0.18
C ARG A 8 -0.96 -15.99 -0.33
N ILE A 9 -0.25 -16.29 -1.41
CA ILE A 9 0.90 -15.49 -1.83
C ILE A 9 0.35 -14.32 -2.64
N GLU A 10 0.55 -13.10 -2.15
CA GLU A 10 0.34 -11.86 -2.91
C GLU A 10 1.64 -11.54 -3.63
N ARG A 11 1.55 -11.25 -4.92
CA ARG A 11 2.66 -10.81 -5.77
C ARG A 11 2.42 -9.36 -6.15
N GLU A 12 3.30 -8.46 -5.74
CA GLU A 12 3.14 -7.01 -5.88
C GLU A 12 4.48 -6.34 -6.21
N ARG A 13 4.49 -5.50 -7.24
CA ARG A 13 5.58 -4.54 -7.48
C ARG A 13 5.19 -3.15 -7.01
N ARG A 14 6.17 -2.43 -6.47
CA ARG A 14 6.01 -1.08 -5.94
C ARG A 14 6.98 -0.12 -6.60
N TYR A 15 6.44 1.02 -7.00
CA TYR A 15 7.13 2.04 -7.76
C TYR A 15 6.99 3.39 -7.07
N HIS A 16 8.09 4.12 -6.93
CA HIS A 16 8.07 5.50 -6.48
C HIS A 16 7.76 6.44 -7.65
N LEU A 17 6.93 7.46 -7.39
CA LEU A 17 6.58 8.49 -8.36
C LEU A 17 7.04 9.86 -7.84
N MET A 18 7.53 10.72 -8.74
CA MET A 18 7.83 12.12 -8.40
C MET A 18 6.58 12.99 -8.36
N THR A 19 5.61 12.68 -9.20
CA THR A 19 4.34 13.39 -9.35
C THR A 19 3.22 12.40 -9.62
N LEU A 20 1.97 12.82 -9.43
CA LEU A 20 0.83 12.02 -9.91
C LEU A 20 0.91 11.93 -11.44
N PRO A 21 0.46 10.82 -12.06
CA PRO A 21 0.42 10.70 -13.51
C PRO A 21 -0.31 11.90 -14.14
N VAL A 22 0.26 12.45 -15.22
CA VAL A 22 -0.20 13.71 -15.83
C VAL A 22 -1.62 13.62 -16.40
N ASP A 23 -2.00 12.42 -16.81
CA ASP A 23 -3.29 12.05 -17.37
C ASP A 23 -4.29 11.58 -16.31
N LEU A 24 -3.90 11.53 -15.04
CA LEU A 24 -4.83 11.36 -13.93
C LEU A 24 -5.64 12.66 -13.75
N PRO A 25 -6.96 12.67 -13.99
CA PRO A 25 -7.74 13.91 -13.99
C PRO A 25 -7.70 14.64 -12.65
N ALA A 26 -7.70 15.97 -12.70
CA ALA A 26 -7.94 16.78 -11.51
C ALA A 26 -9.32 16.44 -10.93
N GLY A 27 -9.35 15.90 -9.71
CA GLY A 27 -10.59 15.41 -9.08
C GLY A 27 -10.96 13.97 -9.42
N ALA A 28 -10.04 13.17 -9.97
CA ALA A 28 -10.25 11.73 -10.14
C ALA A 28 -10.78 11.08 -8.85
N PRO A 29 -11.78 10.18 -8.96
CA PRO A 29 -12.28 9.48 -7.79
C PRO A 29 -11.16 8.67 -7.14
N TYR A 30 -11.18 8.63 -5.81
CA TYR A 30 -10.23 7.86 -5.02
C TYR A 30 -10.94 7.09 -3.92
N HIS A 31 -10.24 6.06 -3.44
CA HIS A 31 -10.55 5.44 -2.16
C HIS A 31 -9.67 6.04 -1.07
N LEU A 32 -10.27 6.56 -0.01
CA LEU A 32 -9.53 6.90 1.20
C LEU A 32 -9.31 5.62 2.00
N ILE A 33 -8.05 5.27 2.20
CA ILE A 33 -7.64 4.08 2.94
C ILE A 33 -7.02 4.54 4.25
N SER A 34 -7.60 4.09 5.36
CA SER A 34 -7.02 4.22 6.70
C SER A 34 -6.60 2.84 7.19
N ASP A 35 -5.29 2.64 7.33
CA ASP A 35 -4.68 1.43 7.87
C ASP A 35 -4.21 1.65 9.30
N ARG A 36 -4.73 0.85 10.23
CA ARG A 36 -4.24 0.78 11.61
C ARG A 36 -3.38 -0.47 11.78
N TYR A 37 -2.08 -0.27 11.97
CA TYR A 37 -1.12 -1.33 12.28
C TYR A 37 -1.14 -1.62 13.77
N LEU A 38 -1.67 -2.78 14.16
CA LEU A 38 -1.92 -3.11 15.57
C LEU A 38 -0.60 -3.39 16.29
N THR A 39 -0.36 -2.63 17.36
CA THR A 39 0.90 -2.61 18.11
C THR A 39 1.30 -4.01 18.58
N GLY A 40 2.56 -4.40 18.35
CA GLY A 40 3.11 -5.69 18.79
C GLY A 40 2.61 -6.89 17.98
N THR A 41 1.96 -6.66 16.83
CA THR A 41 1.43 -7.73 15.99
C THR A 41 1.79 -7.53 14.52
N ARG A 42 1.46 -8.53 13.69
CA ARG A 42 1.54 -8.46 12.22
C ARG A 42 0.19 -8.10 11.58
N LEU A 43 -0.77 -7.66 12.40
CA LEU A 43 -2.14 -7.40 11.99
C LEU A 43 -2.32 -5.94 11.62
N ARG A 44 -3.11 -5.72 10.57
CA ARG A 44 -3.51 -4.40 10.11
C ARG A 44 -5.03 -4.37 9.93
N LEU A 45 -5.68 -3.45 10.62
CA LEU A 45 -7.09 -3.15 10.45
C LEU A 45 -7.25 -2.05 9.39
N ARG A 46 -7.92 -2.33 8.29
CA ARG A 46 -8.16 -1.38 7.20
C ARG A 46 -9.63 -0.95 7.18
N GLN A 47 -9.86 0.36 7.02
CA GLN A 47 -11.11 0.91 6.53
C GLN A 47 -10.88 1.59 5.19
N VAL A 48 -11.82 1.40 4.27
CA VAL A 48 -11.84 2.04 2.95
C VAL A 48 -13.14 2.82 2.82
N THR A 49 -13.05 4.10 2.46
CA THR A 49 -14.22 4.91 2.08
C THR A 49 -14.06 5.46 0.67
N ASP A 50 -15.19 5.73 0.00
CA ASP A 50 -15.19 6.49 -1.25
C ASP A 50 -14.98 7.99 -1.00
N VAL A 51 -15.02 8.78 -2.07
CA VAL A 51 -14.87 10.25 -2.03
C VAL A 51 -16.02 10.96 -1.31
N HIS A 52 -17.16 10.29 -1.11
CA HIS A 52 -18.32 10.81 -0.40
C HIS A 52 -18.34 10.39 1.08
N GLY A 53 -17.36 9.60 1.53
CA GLY A 53 -17.25 9.10 2.90
C GLY A 53 -18.05 7.83 3.17
N ASN A 54 -18.66 7.21 2.15
CA ASN A 54 -19.34 5.93 2.32
C ASN A 54 -18.31 4.83 2.56
N ILE A 55 -18.59 3.92 3.49
CA ILE A 55 -17.71 2.79 3.79
C ILE A 55 -17.82 1.76 2.66
N VAL A 56 -16.72 1.57 1.94
CA VAL A 56 -16.59 0.60 0.84
C VAL A 56 -16.18 -0.77 1.37
N ALA A 57 -15.25 -0.81 2.34
CA ALA A 57 -14.78 -2.06 2.91
C ALA A 57 -14.13 -1.87 4.29
N ARG A 58 -14.23 -2.92 5.11
CA ARG A 58 -13.49 -3.08 6.37
C ARG A 58 -12.87 -4.46 6.40
N LYS A 59 -11.59 -4.56 6.77
CA LYS A 59 -10.91 -5.86 6.86
C LYS A 59 -9.78 -5.89 7.88
N LEU A 60 -9.59 -7.04 8.51
CA LEU A 60 -8.38 -7.40 9.25
C LEU A 60 -7.46 -8.16 8.32
N THR A 61 -6.23 -7.68 8.15
CA THR A 61 -5.21 -8.30 7.31
C THR A 61 -4.06 -8.78 8.20
N GLN A 62 -3.55 -9.98 7.93
CA GLN A 62 -2.22 -10.42 8.37
C GLN A 62 -1.30 -10.45 7.15
N LYS A 63 -0.17 -9.72 7.20
CA LYS A 63 0.89 -9.81 6.19
C LYS A 63 2.16 -10.37 6.83
N GLU A 64 2.74 -11.39 6.21
CA GLU A 64 3.96 -12.05 6.70
C GLU A 64 5.02 -12.13 5.61
N LEU A 65 6.22 -11.67 5.95
CA LEU A 65 7.41 -11.90 5.15
C LEU A 65 7.96 -13.28 5.51
N VAL A 66 8.15 -14.12 4.50
CA VAL A 66 8.72 -15.45 4.66
C VAL A 66 10.05 -15.49 3.91
N ALA A 67 11.11 -15.98 4.55
CA ALA A 67 12.49 -15.86 4.05
C ALA A 67 12.76 -16.46 2.66
N ASN A 68 11.90 -17.38 2.19
CA ASN A 68 12.07 -18.07 0.92
C ASN A 68 11.16 -17.52 -0.20
N LEU A 69 10.55 -16.36 0.02
CA LEU A 69 9.73 -15.69 -0.99
C LEU A 69 10.55 -14.61 -1.70
N GLU A 70 10.18 -14.34 -2.94
CA GLU A 70 10.75 -13.24 -3.71
C GLU A 70 10.39 -11.88 -3.09
N ALA A 71 11.11 -10.83 -3.50
CA ALA A 71 10.92 -9.51 -2.90
C ALA A 71 9.56 -8.86 -3.22
N ASP A 72 8.93 -9.29 -4.31
CA ASP A 72 7.57 -8.96 -4.73
C ASP A 72 6.52 -9.88 -4.09
N GLU A 73 6.90 -10.85 -3.27
CA GLU A 73 5.99 -11.84 -2.68
C GLU A 73 5.76 -11.61 -1.18
N THR A 74 4.53 -11.77 -0.74
CA THR A 74 4.15 -11.71 0.68
C THR A 74 3.02 -12.68 0.97
N VAL A 75 3.05 -13.34 2.15
CA VAL A 75 1.93 -14.15 2.59
C VAL A 75 0.85 -13.24 3.18
N ILE A 76 -0.35 -13.27 2.63
CA ILE A 76 -1.48 -12.46 3.08
C ILE A 76 -2.69 -13.32 3.48
N THR A 77 -3.33 -12.94 4.58
CA THR A 77 -4.68 -13.42 4.95
C THR A 77 -5.57 -12.22 5.22
N ASN A 78 -6.77 -12.21 4.64
CA ASN A 78 -7.76 -11.14 4.84
C ASN A 78 -9.04 -11.73 5.44
N ILE A 79 -9.59 -11.04 6.44
CA ILE A 79 -10.92 -11.29 7.01
C ILE A 79 -11.73 -10.01 6.82
N TYR A 80 -12.81 -10.08 6.04
CA TYR A 80 -13.73 -8.96 5.87
C TYR A 80 -14.61 -8.84 7.11
N LEU A 81 -14.83 -7.61 7.54
CA LEU A 81 -15.46 -7.30 8.80
C LEU A 81 -16.78 -6.58 8.59
N ASN A 82 -17.77 -6.94 9.38
CA ASN A 82 -18.95 -6.11 9.57
C ASN A 82 -18.66 -4.97 10.58
N ASP A 83 -19.66 -4.10 10.76
CA ASP A 83 -19.56 -2.92 11.62
C ASP A 83 -19.36 -3.24 13.10
N ALA A 84 -19.94 -4.35 13.59
CA ALA A 84 -19.78 -4.76 14.98
C ALA A 84 -18.34 -5.24 15.26
N GLU A 85 -17.80 -6.07 14.38
CA GLU A 85 -16.43 -6.58 14.47
C GLU A 85 -15.40 -5.45 14.39
N PHE A 86 -15.55 -4.55 13.41
CA PHE A 86 -14.64 -3.41 13.25
C PHE A 86 -14.63 -2.50 14.48
N ARG A 87 -15.79 -2.20 15.06
CA ARG A 87 -15.89 -1.36 16.27
C ARG A 87 -15.17 -1.95 17.47
N GLN A 88 -15.11 -3.27 17.59
CA GLN A 88 -14.32 -3.90 18.66
C GLN A 88 -12.82 -3.79 18.38
N LEU A 89 -12.40 -4.11 17.16
CA LEU A 89 -10.99 -4.18 16.79
C LEU A 89 -10.31 -2.81 16.70
N VAL A 90 -11.04 -1.76 16.31
CA VAL A 90 -10.47 -0.40 16.17
C VAL A 90 -10.02 0.21 17.49
N ARG A 91 -10.49 -0.33 18.63
CA ARG A 91 -10.08 0.08 19.98
C ARG A 91 -8.69 -0.40 20.36
N LEU A 92 -8.14 -1.36 19.64
CA LEU A 92 -6.80 -1.89 19.91
C LEU A 92 -5.74 -0.83 19.55
N PRO A 93 -4.65 -0.75 20.34
CA PRO A 93 -3.58 0.19 20.08
C PRO A 93 -2.94 -0.10 18.72
N GLY A 94 -2.65 0.94 17.97
CA GLY A 94 -2.01 0.82 16.67
C GLY A 94 -1.74 2.16 16.01
N ALA A 95 -0.71 2.19 15.18
CA ALA A 95 -0.31 3.38 14.42
C ALA A 95 -1.12 3.48 13.12
N LEU A 96 -1.42 4.71 12.70
CA LEU A 96 -2.28 5.01 11.56
C LEU A 96 -1.48 5.42 10.33
N LEU A 97 -1.85 4.86 9.18
CA LEU A 97 -1.32 5.20 7.87
C LEU A 97 -2.49 5.49 6.93
N GLU A 98 -2.53 6.71 6.41
CA GLU A 98 -3.63 7.19 5.57
C GLU A 98 -3.14 7.52 4.16
N LYS A 99 -3.93 7.14 3.16
CA LYS A 99 -3.64 7.42 1.76
C LYS A 99 -4.91 7.51 0.91
N ARG A 100 -4.84 8.32 -0.14
CA ARG A 100 -5.80 8.26 -1.25
C ARG A 100 -5.26 7.30 -2.29
N ARG A 101 -6.04 6.29 -2.66
CA ARG A 101 -5.72 5.35 -3.72
C ARG A 101 -6.55 5.67 -4.95
N TYR A 102 -5.89 6.02 -6.03
CA TYR A 102 -6.46 6.19 -7.36
C TYR A 102 -6.26 4.90 -8.15
N GLU A 103 -7.27 4.51 -8.91
CA GLU A 103 -7.11 3.52 -9.95
C GLU A 103 -6.57 4.20 -11.20
N TYR A 104 -5.49 3.68 -11.75
CA TYR A 104 -4.81 4.26 -12.89
C TYR A 104 -4.49 3.17 -13.90
N VAL A 105 -4.90 3.36 -15.15
CA VAL A 105 -4.65 2.41 -16.23
C VAL A 105 -3.56 2.96 -17.12
N TRP A 106 -2.47 2.21 -17.27
CA TRP A 106 -1.36 2.55 -18.15
C TRP A 106 -1.01 1.34 -19.02
N GLU A 107 -1.01 1.55 -20.34
CA GLU A 107 -0.79 0.50 -21.35
C GLU A 107 -1.60 -0.79 -21.09
N GLY A 108 -2.88 -0.62 -20.72
CA GLY A 108 -3.80 -1.73 -20.46
C GLY A 108 -3.62 -2.44 -19.11
N ARG A 109 -2.72 -1.97 -18.25
CA ARG A 109 -2.48 -2.53 -16.92
C ARG A 109 -3.00 -1.61 -15.82
N HIS A 110 -3.57 -2.20 -14.78
CA HIS A 110 -4.14 -1.48 -13.64
C HIS A 110 -3.09 -1.28 -12.55
N TYR A 111 -2.86 -0.03 -12.20
CA TYR A 111 -2.04 0.41 -11.09
C TYR A 111 -2.90 1.04 -10.00
N ALA A 112 -2.54 0.79 -8.76
CA ALA A 112 -3.01 1.52 -7.60
C ALA A 112 -2.02 2.65 -7.29
N VAL A 113 -2.38 3.89 -7.63
CA VAL A 113 -1.57 5.06 -7.31
C VAL A 113 -1.98 5.59 -5.94
N ASP A 114 -1.08 5.49 -4.97
CA ASP A 114 -1.24 5.93 -3.60
C ASP A 114 -0.61 7.31 -3.39
N GLN A 115 -1.43 8.26 -2.97
CA GLN A 115 -1.00 9.52 -2.40
C GLN A 115 -1.12 9.45 -0.88
N PHE A 116 0.02 9.41 -0.19
CA PHE A 116 0.03 9.35 1.26
C PHE A 116 -0.29 10.70 1.90
N LEU A 117 -0.92 10.64 3.08
CA LEU A 117 -1.41 11.80 3.83
C LEU A 117 -0.64 11.97 5.15
N GLY A 118 -0.90 13.08 5.84
CA GLY A 118 -0.37 13.34 7.17
C GLY A 118 1.17 13.44 7.17
N PRO A 119 1.88 12.72 8.04
CA PRO A 119 3.35 12.74 8.13
C PRO A 119 4.07 12.44 6.81
N LEU A 120 3.43 11.68 5.92
CA LEU A 120 4.01 11.22 4.65
C LEU A 120 3.50 12.01 3.43
N THR A 121 2.91 13.18 3.67
CA THR A 121 2.45 14.05 2.57
C THR A 121 3.62 14.35 1.63
N GLY A 122 3.45 14.01 0.35
CA GLY A 122 4.48 14.11 -0.68
C GLY A 122 5.01 12.76 -1.16
N LEU A 123 4.78 11.66 -0.42
CA LEU A 123 5.08 10.31 -0.90
C LEU A 123 3.99 9.85 -1.89
N LEU A 124 4.43 9.44 -3.07
CA LEU A 124 3.59 8.84 -4.10
C LEU A 124 4.14 7.46 -4.47
N LEU A 125 3.26 6.46 -4.42
CA LEU A 125 3.61 5.10 -4.84
C LEU A 125 2.62 4.58 -5.86
N ALA A 126 3.08 3.87 -6.87
CA ALA A 126 2.24 3.02 -7.70
C ALA A 126 2.49 1.55 -7.34
N GLU A 127 1.42 0.81 -7.12
CA GLU A 127 1.47 -0.64 -6.89
C GLU A 127 0.77 -1.36 -8.04
N ILE A 128 1.34 -2.46 -8.51
CA ILE A 128 0.68 -3.41 -9.42
C ILE A 128 0.72 -4.79 -8.77
N GLU A 129 -0.43 -5.43 -8.70
CA GLU A 129 -0.60 -6.77 -8.16
C GLU A 129 -0.82 -7.75 -9.33
N ASP A 130 -0.11 -8.87 -9.33
CA ASP A 130 -0.39 -9.96 -10.25
C ASP A 130 -1.72 -10.61 -9.85
N ARG A 131 -2.73 -10.44 -10.70
CA ARG A 131 -4.09 -10.93 -10.41
C ARG A 131 -4.25 -12.41 -10.73
N PHE A 132 -3.26 -13.26 -10.47
CA PHE A 132 -3.32 -14.72 -10.69
C PHE A 132 -3.81 -15.13 -12.11
N ASP A 133 -3.87 -14.20 -13.06
CA ASP A 133 -4.38 -14.38 -14.42
C ASP A 133 -3.25 -14.77 -15.39
N GLY A 134 -2.04 -14.97 -14.86
CA GLY A 134 -0.87 -15.32 -15.64
C GLY A 134 -0.24 -14.13 -16.34
N GLN A 135 -0.59 -12.88 -16.01
CA GLN A 135 0.11 -11.72 -16.52
C GLN A 135 1.53 -11.64 -15.96
N SER A 136 2.52 -11.80 -16.85
CA SER A 136 3.89 -11.41 -16.55
C SER A 136 3.97 -9.93 -16.20
N TRP A 137 4.91 -9.61 -15.32
CA TRP A 137 5.30 -8.24 -15.02
C TRP A 137 5.61 -7.45 -16.30
N PRO A 138 5.41 -6.12 -16.30
CA PRO A 138 5.79 -5.30 -17.44
C PRO A 138 7.29 -5.49 -17.75
N PRO A 139 7.67 -5.66 -19.03
CA PRO A 139 9.04 -5.98 -19.42
C PRO A 139 10.00 -4.80 -19.21
N ALA A 140 9.47 -3.58 -19.13
CA ALA A 140 10.20 -2.35 -18.83
C ALA A 140 9.48 -1.55 -17.74
N GLN A 141 10.23 -0.67 -17.06
CA GLN A 141 9.64 0.27 -16.11
C GLN A 141 8.72 1.26 -16.86
N PRO A 142 7.49 1.50 -16.37
CA PRO A 142 6.61 2.49 -16.98
C PRO A 142 7.19 3.90 -16.96
N SER A 143 6.90 4.72 -17.97
CA SER A 143 7.47 6.07 -18.10
C SER A 143 7.02 7.05 -17.01
N PHE A 144 5.88 6.80 -16.36
CA PHE A 144 5.40 7.60 -15.24
C PHE A 144 6.10 7.25 -13.91
N VAL A 145 6.84 6.14 -13.87
CA VAL A 145 7.56 5.69 -12.68
C VAL A 145 8.93 6.35 -12.62
N TRP A 146 9.26 6.88 -11.45
CA TRP A 146 10.61 7.34 -11.17
C TRP A 146 11.56 6.19 -10.90
N GLN A 147 11.20 5.31 -9.96
CA GLN A 147 12.08 4.23 -9.53
C GLN A 147 11.31 2.98 -9.07
N ASP A 148 11.82 1.81 -9.38
CA ASP A 148 11.41 0.55 -8.77
C ASP A 148 11.94 0.44 -7.33
N VAL A 149 11.02 0.38 -6.38
CA VAL A 149 11.29 0.28 -4.94
C VAL A 149 10.72 -1.02 -4.36
N THR A 150 10.40 -2.01 -5.21
CA THR A 150 9.83 -3.30 -4.82
C THR A 150 10.68 -4.01 -3.76
N ARG A 151 12.01 -3.94 -3.92
CA ARG A 151 12.97 -4.58 -3.03
C ARG A 151 13.32 -3.76 -1.78
N ASP A 152 12.93 -2.49 -1.73
CA ASP A 152 13.29 -1.61 -0.64
C ASP A 152 12.29 -1.75 0.54
N PRO A 153 12.74 -2.26 1.70
CA PRO A 153 11.85 -2.46 2.85
C PRO A 153 11.33 -1.14 3.44
N LEU A 154 11.98 0.00 3.17
CA LEU A 154 11.59 1.30 3.71
C LEU A 154 10.25 1.79 3.13
N PHE A 155 9.91 1.37 1.91
CA PHE A 155 8.66 1.70 1.23
C PHE A 155 7.49 0.77 1.59
N ARG A 156 7.68 -0.16 2.54
CA ARG A 156 6.61 -1.04 3.00
C ARG A 156 5.76 -0.34 4.04
N GLY A 157 4.44 -0.52 3.96
CA GLY A 157 3.50 0.16 4.87
C GLY A 157 3.79 -0.07 6.37
N GLY A 158 4.31 -1.23 6.75
CA GLY A 158 4.71 -1.53 8.13
C GLY A 158 5.92 -0.73 8.63
N HIS A 159 6.79 -0.25 7.72
CA HIS A 159 7.84 0.70 8.06
C HIS A 159 7.32 2.14 8.00
N LEU A 160 6.63 2.49 6.91
CA LEU A 160 6.08 3.83 6.67
C LEU A 160 5.19 4.34 7.81
N VAL A 161 4.37 3.48 8.42
CA VAL A 161 3.47 3.85 9.51
C VAL A 161 4.20 4.40 10.76
N HIS A 162 5.48 4.09 10.92
CA HIS A 162 6.28 4.53 12.07
C HIS A 162 7.09 5.80 11.81
N LEU A 163 7.11 6.30 10.57
CA LEU A 163 7.84 7.50 10.23
C LEU A 163 7.09 8.75 10.70
N THR A 164 7.80 9.61 11.43
CA THR A 164 7.38 10.99 11.64
C THR A 164 7.60 11.82 10.39
N GLY A 165 6.92 12.97 10.29
CA GLY A 165 7.09 13.85 9.12
C GLY A 165 8.51 14.42 9.01
N THR A 166 9.23 14.56 10.12
CA THR A 166 10.63 15.01 10.11
C THR A 166 11.57 13.92 9.59
N GLU A 167 11.38 12.68 10.03
CA GLU A 167 12.14 11.53 9.52
C GLU A 167 11.87 11.32 8.02
N PHE A 168 10.62 11.42 7.61
CA PHE A 168 10.24 11.29 6.21
C PHE A 168 10.89 12.37 5.32
N ARG A 169 10.89 13.65 5.74
CA ARG A 169 11.55 14.72 4.97
C ARG A 169 13.05 14.49 4.83
N ARG A 170 13.73 14.14 5.92
CA ARG A 170 15.17 13.83 5.88
C ARG A 170 15.46 12.64 4.96
N TRP A 171 14.62 11.62 5.04
CA TRP A 171 14.73 10.46 4.17
C TRP A 171 14.55 10.86 2.70
N GLN A 172 13.53 11.64 2.35
CA GLN A 172 13.32 12.17 1.00
C GLN A 172 14.54 12.96 0.51
N GLU A 173 15.09 13.87 1.31
CA GLU A 173 16.28 14.65 0.95
C GLU A 173 17.49 13.76 0.66
N SER A 174 17.76 12.79 1.54
CA SER A 174 18.88 11.85 1.36
C SER A 174 18.74 10.99 0.11
N TRP A 175 17.50 10.61 -0.21
CA TRP A 175 17.19 9.73 -1.31
C TRP A 175 17.22 10.48 -2.64
N LEU A 176 16.69 11.71 -2.68
CA LEU A 176 16.79 12.61 -3.83
C LEU A 176 18.23 13.03 -4.13
N ALA A 177 19.09 13.15 -3.11
CA ALA A 177 20.51 13.44 -3.30
C ALA A 177 21.33 12.24 -3.81
N SER A 178 20.78 11.02 -3.74
CA SER A 178 21.46 9.77 -4.14
C SER A 178 20.96 9.20 -5.48
N ALA A 179 19.94 9.82 -6.09
CA ALA A 179 19.35 9.46 -7.37
C ALA A 179 19.89 10.35 -8.50
#